data_AF-A0A7V9G5N4-F1
#
_entry.id   AF-A0A7V9G5N4-F1
#
_cell.length_a   1.000
_cell.length_b   1.000
_cell.length_c   1.000
_cell.angle_alpha   90.00
_cell.angle_beta   90.00
_cell.angle_gamma   90.00
#
_symmetry.space_group_name_H-M   'P 1'
#
loop_
_entity.id
_entity.type
_entity.pdbx_description
1 polymer ?
#
loop_
_entity_poly.entity_id
_entity_poly.type
_entity_poly.pdbx_seq_one_letter_code
_entity_poly.pdbx_strand_id
1 'polypeptide(L)'
;MPQAADHRWDLSRLTAWAIASVAICGLWCGCGESRDPIFNANPTKAKDTTDQDITAEIGRLSKGKDPKDIDGSAVYDQAIGKLTARGAGIETRIIDALRTSTDWGVRMGCIEVLQSIGGKACIDHLIAALLDDESLVAFHANKTLEELTKHQEVPAASKPTGANGLPPVPVRDANDLEMNAEQKIWQAYHRAHKQPLRDAWAAWWTANQAKTKID
;
A
#
# COMPACT_ATOMS: atom_id res chain seq x y z
N MET A 1 14.94 -39.52 58.30
CA MET A 1 14.53 -40.17 57.03
C MET A 1 13.29 -39.46 56.51
N PRO A 2 13.14 -39.10 55.22
CA PRO A 2 14.12 -38.82 54.13
C PRO A 2 14.21 -37.28 53.88
N GLN A 3 15.25 -36.63 53.33
CA GLN A 3 16.14 -36.78 52.16
C GLN A 3 15.54 -36.29 50.82
N ALA A 4 16.04 -35.14 50.33
CA ALA A 4 16.19 -34.71 48.92
C ALA A 4 16.87 -33.32 48.93
N ALA A 5 18.19 -33.19 48.69
CA ALA A 5 18.98 -33.34 47.46
C ALA A 5 19.36 -31.97 46.87
N ASP A 6 20.65 -31.68 47.00
CA ASP A 6 21.44 -30.59 46.42
C ASP A 6 21.38 -30.52 44.89
N HIS A 7 21.73 -29.36 44.31
CA HIS A 7 22.85 -29.28 43.35
C HIS A 7 23.22 -27.81 43.07
N ARG A 8 24.22 -27.32 43.81
CA ARG A 8 25.06 -26.18 43.43
C ARG A 8 26.19 -26.72 42.54
N TRP A 9 26.45 -26.06 41.41
CA TRP A 9 27.63 -26.37 40.58
C TRP A 9 28.73 -25.35 40.85
N ASP A 10 29.84 -25.90 41.32
CA ASP A 10 31.12 -25.28 41.66
C ASP A 10 31.93 -24.98 40.39
N LEU A 11 32.42 -23.75 40.31
CA LEU A 11 33.41 -23.28 39.34
C LEU A 11 34.79 -23.50 39.95
N SER A 12 35.51 -24.56 39.57
CA SER A 12 36.95 -24.49 39.32
C SER A 12 37.58 -25.86 39.05
N ARG A 13 38.69 -25.80 38.28
CA ARG A 13 39.73 -26.83 38.04
C ARG A 13 39.32 -27.83 36.93
N LEU A 14 40.11 -28.08 35.88
CA LEU A 14 41.54 -28.40 35.86
C LEU A 14 42.14 -28.21 34.45
N THR A 15 43.35 -27.65 34.41
CA THR A 15 44.55 -28.03 33.60
C THR A 15 44.36 -28.32 32.11
N ALA A 16 44.86 -27.46 31.21
CA ALA A 16 46.23 -27.48 30.65
C ALA A 16 46.57 -28.80 29.93
N TRP A 17 47.03 -28.72 28.68
CA TRP A 17 48.17 -29.46 28.12
C TRP A 17 48.62 -28.70 26.86
N ALA A 18 49.91 -28.46 26.76
CA ALA A 18 50.61 -27.78 25.68
C ALA A 18 51.31 -28.81 24.78
N ILE A 19 51.70 -28.40 23.56
CA ILE A 19 53.07 -28.46 22.99
C ILE A 19 53.08 -28.61 21.44
N ALA A 20 53.86 -27.69 20.84
CA ALA A 20 54.70 -27.72 19.62
C ALA A 20 54.08 -28.07 18.25
N SER A 21 54.07 -27.12 17.30
CA SER A 21 55.18 -26.70 16.39
C SER A 21 55.31 -27.62 15.17
N VAL A 22 55.18 -27.07 13.97
CA VAL A 22 56.13 -27.22 12.84
C VAL A 22 55.79 -26.13 11.80
N ALA A 23 56.74 -25.22 11.59
CA ALA A 23 56.81 -24.38 10.40
C ALA A 23 57.47 -25.19 9.27
N ILE A 24 56.86 -25.21 8.08
CA ILE A 24 57.53 -25.62 6.84
C ILE A 24 57.29 -24.51 5.81
N CYS A 25 58.41 -23.86 5.45
CA CYS A 25 58.54 -23.01 4.28
C CYS A 25 58.29 -23.80 3.00
N GLY A 26 57.55 -23.19 2.08
CA GLY A 26 57.46 -23.62 0.69
C GLY A 26 56.96 -22.47 -0.17
N LEU A 27 57.87 -21.58 -0.59
CA LEU A 27 57.66 -20.87 -1.85
C LEU A 27 57.70 -21.91 -2.97
N TRP A 28 56.81 -21.80 -3.95
CA TRP A 28 57.11 -21.83 -5.39
C TRP A 28 55.88 -21.41 -6.19
N CYS A 29 56.15 -20.68 -7.28
CA CYS A 29 55.20 -20.07 -8.19
C CYS A 29 54.17 -21.07 -8.76
N GLY A 30 52.91 -20.63 -8.80
CA GLY A 30 51.88 -21.20 -9.66
C GLY A 30 50.92 -20.09 -10.08
N CYS A 31 50.85 -19.80 -11.38
CA CYS A 31 49.85 -18.92 -11.97
C CYS A 31 48.45 -19.41 -11.60
N GLY A 32 47.83 -18.76 -10.62
CA GLY A 32 46.43 -18.95 -10.27
C GLY A 32 45.63 -17.81 -10.89
N GLU A 33 45.08 -18.06 -12.06
CA GLU A 33 44.06 -17.23 -12.70
C GLU A 33 42.95 -16.92 -11.67
N SER A 34 42.83 -15.65 -11.27
CA SER A 34 41.68 -15.17 -10.49
C SER A 34 40.44 -15.31 -11.37
N ARG A 35 39.84 -16.49 -11.32
CA ARG A 35 38.44 -16.68 -11.70
C ARG A 35 37.62 -15.99 -10.63
N ASP A 36 37.25 -14.75 -10.89
CA ASP A 36 36.10 -14.15 -10.24
C ASP A 36 34.93 -15.14 -10.41
N PRO A 37 34.27 -15.60 -9.33
CA PRO A 37 33.08 -16.40 -9.48
C PRO A 37 32.01 -15.50 -10.11
N ILE A 38 31.77 -15.70 -11.41
CA ILE A 38 30.75 -15.05 -12.25
C ILE A 38 29.31 -15.22 -11.66
N PHE A 39 29.14 -16.06 -10.65
CA PHE A 39 27.87 -16.28 -9.95
C PHE A 39 28.03 -16.14 -8.44
N ASN A 40 27.95 -14.90 -7.93
CA ASN A 40 27.48 -14.66 -6.57
C ASN A 40 26.50 -13.49 -6.55
N ALA A 41 25.45 -13.57 -7.36
CA ALA A 41 24.26 -12.76 -7.16
C ALA A 41 23.51 -13.37 -5.99
N ASN A 42 23.69 -12.82 -4.78
CA ASN A 42 22.91 -13.23 -3.62
C ASN A 42 21.43 -12.84 -3.86
N PRO A 43 20.52 -13.80 -4.09
CA PRO A 43 19.15 -13.50 -4.48
C PRO A 43 18.36 -12.81 -3.37
N THR A 44 18.78 -12.95 -2.10
CA THR A 44 18.13 -12.25 -0.98
C THR A 44 18.40 -10.75 -1.04
N LYS A 45 19.62 -10.33 -1.39
CA LYS A 45 19.99 -8.91 -1.46
C LYS A 45 19.20 -8.13 -2.52
N ALA A 46 18.93 -8.76 -3.67
CA ALA A 46 18.18 -8.14 -4.77
C ALA A 46 16.67 -8.03 -4.48
N LYS A 47 16.11 -8.99 -3.74
CA LYS A 47 14.72 -8.96 -3.29
C LYS A 47 14.51 -7.87 -2.23
N ASP A 48 15.42 -7.79 -1.26
CA ASP A 48 15.34 -6.81 -0.17
C ASP A 48 15.44 -5.36 -0.67
N THR A 49 16.27 -5.09 -1.69
CA THR A 49 16.33 -3.76 -2.33
C THR A 49 15.04 -3.41 -3.07
N THR A 50 14.40 -4.39 -3.73
CA THR A 50 13.16 -4.16 -4.48
C THR A 50 12.00 -3.81 -3.55
N ASP A 51 11.89 -4.50 -2.41
CA ASP A 51 10.84 -4.23 -1.42
C ASP A 51 11.06 -2.87 -0.71
N GLN A 52 12.32 -2.50 -0.45
CA GLN A 52 12.67 -1.18 0.08
C GLN A 52 12.33 -0.06 -0.91
N ASP A 53 12.61 -0.27 -2.20
CA ASP A 53 12.29 0.70 -3.24
C ASP A 53 10.78 0.92 -3.36
N ILE A 54 9.98 -0.16 -3.37
CA ILE A 54 8.51 -0.07 -3.41
C ILE A 54 8.00 0.72 -2.21
N THR A 55 8.49 0.41 -1.01
CA THR A 55 8.09 1.11 0.23
C THR A 55 8.44 2.59 0.18
N ALA A 56 9.62 2.94 -0.36
CA ALA A 56 10.04 4.32 -0.52
C ALA A 56 9.16 5.08 -1.53
N GLU A 57 8.79 4.45 -2.66
CA GLU A 57 7.88 5.06 -3.63
C GLU A 57 6.47 5.24 -3.06
N ILE A 58 5.95 4.26 -2.29
CA ILE A 58 4.68 4.40 -1.57
C ILE A 58 4.75 5.60 -0.60
N GLY A 59 5.85 5.77 0.14
CA GLY A 59 6.02 6.91 1.04
C GLY A 59 6.00 8.27 0.32
N ARG A 60 6.47 8.33 -0.94
CA ARG A 60 6.45 9.56 -1.76
C ARG A 60 5.05 9.99 -2.19
N LEU A 61 4.07 9.09 -2.15
CA LEU A 61 2.67 9.43 -2.39
C LEU A 61 2.12 10.46 -1.38
N SER A 62 2.75 10.58 -0.19
CA SER A 62 2.41 11.64 0.77
C SER A 62 2.59 13.07 0.23
N LYS A 63 3.34 13.24 -0.87
CA LYS A 63 3.61 14.55 -1.48
C LYS A 63 2.44 15.13 -2.27
N GLY A 64 1.42 14.34 -2.61
CA GLY A 64 0.24 14.80 -3.35
C GLY A 64 -0.79 15.59 -2.51
N LYS A 65 -0.50 15.87 -1.23
CA LYS A 65 -1.47 16.51 -0.32
C LYS A 65 -1.65 18.00 -0.52
N ASP A 66 -0.59 18.69 -0.94
CA ASP A 66 -0.60 20.14 -1.05
C ASP A 66 -0.61 20.52 -2.53
N PRO A 67 -1.75 21.00 -3.07
CA PRO A 67 -1.83 21.40 -4.47
C PRO A 67 -0.96 22.62 -4.81
N LYS A 68 -0.41 23.32 -3.80
CA LYS A 68 0.50 24.45 -4.00
C LYS A 68 1.97 24.03 -4.04
N ASP A 69 2.30 22.82 -3.61
CA ASP A 69 3.64 22.27 -3.66
C ASP A 69 3.91 21.65 -5.04
N ILE A 70 4.38 22.48 -5.97
CA ILE A 70 4.69 22.06 -7.35
C ILE A 70 5.75 20.95 -7.37
N ASP A 71 6.79 21.09 -6.55
CA ASP A 71 7.87 20.10 -6.46
C ASP A 71 7.35 18.79 -5.86
N GLY A 72 6.49 18.90 -4.84
CA GLY A 72 5.77 17.76 -4.25
C GLY A 72 4.87 17.04 -5.26
N SER A 73 4.14 17.78 -6.10
CA SER A 73 3.30 17.21 -7.16
C SER A 73 4.13 16.42 -8.17
N ALA A 74 5.28 16.94 -8.59
CA ALA A 74 6.17 16.22 -9.51
C ALA A 74 6.71 14.91 -8.90
N VAL A 75 7.03 14.92 -7.59
CA VAL A 75 7.46 13.71 -6.86
C VAL A 75 6.32 12.71 -6.75
N TYR A 76 5.10 13.17 -6.49
CA TYR A 76 3.90 12.36 -6.44
C TYR A 76 3.64 11.66 -7.78
N ASP A 77 3.61 12.41 -8.88
CA ASP A 77 3.37 11.89 -10.23
C ASP A 77 4.44 10.86 -10.63
N GLN A 78 5.71 11.14 -10.31
CA GLN A 78 6.79 10.20 -10.55
C GLN A 78 6.61 8.90 -9.76
N ALA A 79 6.16 8.99 -8.49
CA ALA A 79 5.91 7.82 -7.65
C ALA A 79 4.75 6.98 -8.20
N ILE A 80 3.62 7.62 -8.59
CA ILE A 80 2.50 6.94 -9.26
C ILE A 80 2.99 6.22 -10.51
N GLY A 81 3.71 6.91 -11.40
CA GLY A 81 4.22 6.32 -12.65
C GLY A 81 5.13 5.11 -12.41
N LYS A 82 6.04 5.19 -11.43
CA LYS A 82 6.93 4.07 -11.08
C LYS A 82 6.17 2.89 -10.47
N LEU A 83 5.17 3.13 -9.62
CA LEU A 83 4.37 2.08 -9.00
C LEU A 83 3.51 1.40 -10.08
N THR A 84 2.79 2.16 -10.89
CA THR A 84 1.98 1.63 -11.99
C THR A 84 2.80 0.84 -13.00
N ALA A 85 4.03 1.29 -13.33
CA ALA A 85 4.94 0.56 -14.22
C ALA A 85 5.33 -0.84 -13.72
N ARG A 86 5.16 -1.13 -12.41
CA ARG A 86 5.40 -2.47 -11.83
C ARG A 86 4.19 -3.40 -12.00
N GLY A 87 3.03 -2.87 -12.37
CA GLY A 87 1.82 -3.63 -12.68
C GLY A 87 1.23 -4.40 -11.49
N ALA A 88 0.46 -5.46 -11.79
CA ALA A 88 -0.28 -6.23 -10.79
C ALA A 88 0.59 -6.90 -9.69
N GLY A 89 1.89 -7.06 -9.92
CA GLY A 89 2.81 -7.69 -8.94
C GLY A 89 2.94 -6.93 -7.62
N ILE A 90 2.57 -5.65 -7.57
CA ILE A 90 2.60 -4.84 -6.35
C ILE A 90 1.23 -4.62 -5.72
N GLU A 91 0.14 -5.16 -6.29
CA GLU A 91 -1.24 -4.87 -5.86
C GLU A 91 -1.44 -5.10 -4.36
N THR A 92 -0.95 -6.23 -3.83
CA THR A 92 -1.04 -6.54 -2.40
C THR A 92 -0.35 -5.49 -1.53
N ARG A 93 0.81 -4.97 -1.96
CA ARG A 93 1.55 -3.94 -1.20
C ARG A 93 0.80 -2.61 -1.17
N ILE A 94 0.15 -2.26 -2.28
CA ILE A 94 -0.65 -1.04 -2.38
C ILE A 94 -1.92 -1.16 -1.53
N ILE A 95 -2.58 -2.33 -1.55
CA ILE A 95 -3.71 -2.63 -0.66
C ILE A 95 -3.30 -2.53 0.81
N ASP A 96 -2.15 -3.11 1.18
CA ASP A 96 -1.65 -3.03 2.56
C ASP A 96 -1.39 -1.59 2.98
N ALA A 97 -0.78 -0.78 2.11
CA ALA A 97 -0.51 0.63 2.36
C ALA A 97 -1.80 1.47 2.49
N LEU A 98 -2.80 1.23 1.62
CA LEU A 98 -4.11 1.86 1.72
C LEU A 98 -4.76 1.62 3.09
N ARG A 99 -4.62 0.42 3.64
CA ARG A 99 -5.25 0.04 4.92
C ARG A 99 -4.49 0.52 6.16
N THR A 100 -3.16 0.62 6.08
CA THR A 100 -2.31 0.79 7.25
C THR A 100 -1.69 2.19 7.36
N SER A 101 -1.62 2.94 6.26
CA SER A 101 -1.04 4.26 6.26
C SER A 101 -1.88 5.26 7.06
N THR A 102 -1.26 5.93 8.01
CA THR A 102 -1.85 7.08 8.71
C THR A 102 -1.92 8.32 7.82
N ASP A 103 -1.11 8.35 6.77
CA ASP A 103 -0.99 9.45 5.83
C ASP A 103 -2.07 9.38 4.74
N TRP A 104 -3.02 10.33 4.74
CA TRP A 104 -4.14 10.33 3.80
C TRP A 104 -3.71 10.55 2.33
N GLY A 105 -2.58 11.23 2.10
CA GLY A 105 -2.03 11.44 0.76
C GLY A 105 -1.49 10.13 0.18
N VAL A 106 -0.84 9.32 1.03
CA VAL A 106 -0.45 7.96 0.66
C VAL A 106 -1.67 7.11 0.33
N ARG A 107 -2.73 7.16 1.15
CA ARG A 107 -3.96 6.38 0.90
C ARG A 107 -4.64 6.77 -0.41
N MET A 108 -4.75 8.07 -0.68
CA MET A 108 -5.27 8.58 -1.95
C MET A 108 -4.43 8.11 -3.14
N GLY A 109 -3.10 8.25 -3.09
CA GLY A 109 -2.23 7.76 -4.16
C GLY A 109 -2.28 6.25 -4.34
N CYS A 110 -2.49 5.47 -3.27
CA CYS A 110 -2.72 4.03 -3.40
C CYS A 110 -3.96 3.72 -4.22
N ILE A 111 -5.05 4.48 -4.04
CA ILE A 111 -6.28 4.31 -4.84
C ILE A 111 -6.02 4.58 -6.32
N GLU A 112 -5.27 5.63 -6.67
CA GLU A 112 -4.92 5.96 -8.06
C GLU A 112 -4.05 4.89 -8.72
N VAL A 113 -3.10 4.33 -7.97
CA VAL A 113 -2.30 3.19 -8.43
C VAL A 113 -3.18 1.95 -8.64
N LEU A 114 -4.10 1.64 -7.72
CA LEU A 114 -5.02 0.50 -7.85
C LEU A 114 -5.96 0.65 -9.04
N GLN A 115 -6.47 1.86 -9.29
CA GLN A 115 -7.25 2.18 -10.47
C GLN A 115 -6.47 1.89 -11.75
N SER A 116 -5.18 2.26 -11.79
CA SER A 116 -4.31 2.01 -12.93
C SER A 116 -3.95 0.54 -13.12
N ILE A 117 -3.86 -0.23 -12.02
CA ILE A 117 -3.61 -1.67 -12.06
C ILE A 117 -4.85 -2.46 -12.51
N GLY A 118 -6.05 -2.00 -12.15
CA GLY A 118 -7.31 -2.65 -12.57
C GLY A 118 -7.59 -4.00 -11.90
N GLY A 119 -6.93 -4.29 -10.77
CA GLY A 119 -7.05 -5.58 -10.10
C GLY A 119 -8.39 -5.75 -9.38
N LYS A 120 -9.09 -6.88 -9.61
CA LYS A 120 -10.36 -7.17 -8.92
C LYS A 120 -10.21 -7.31 -7.40
N ALA A 121 -9.03 -7.71 -6.92
CA ALA A 121 -8.78 -7.90 -5.51
C ALA A 121 -8.85 -6.59 -4.71
N CYS A 122 -8.69 -5.44 -5.36
CA CYS A 122 -8.78 -4.15 -4.68
C CYS A 122 -10.20 -3.69 -4.33
N ILE A 123 -11.25 -4.26 -4.94
CA ILE A 123 -12.63 -3.74 -4.82
C ILE A 123 -13.11 -3.73 -3.37
N ASP A 124 -12.94 -4.83 -2.62
CA ASP A 124 -13.35 -4.86 -1.21
C ASP A 124 -12.61 -3.82 -0.35
N HIS A 125 -11.36 -3.51 -0.71
CA HIS A 125 -10.55 -2.52 -0.03
C HIS A 125 -10.95 -1.09 -0.40
N LEU A 126 -11.34 -0.84 -1.64
CA LEU A 126 -11.93 0.43 -2.06
C LEU A 126 -13.29 0.67 -1.39
N ILE A 127 -14.13 -0.37 -1.27
CA ILE A 127 -15.40 -0.28 -0.53
C ILE A 127 -15.15 0.07 0.94
N ALA A 128 -14.11 -0.48 1.56
CA ALA A 128 -13.72 -0.11 2.92
C ALA A 128 -13.24 1.35 3.00
N ALA A 129 -12.49 1.84 2.00
CA ALA A 129 -12.00 3.21 1.93
C ALA A 129 -13.11 4.27 1.76
N LEU A 130 -14.34 3.88 1.44
CA LEU A 130 -15.50 4.80 1.47
C LEU A 130 -15.78 5.36 2.89
N LEU A 131 -15.32 4.68 3.93
CA LEU A 131 -15.44 5.12 5.32
C LEU A 131 -14.25 5.96 5.81
N ASP A 132 -13.27 6.25 4.95
CA ASP A 132 -12.09 7.03 5.31
C ASP A 132 -12.47 8.38 5.92
N ASP A 133 -11.74 8.81 6.95
CA ASP A 133 -12.00 10.08 7.63
C ASP A 133 -11.69 11.28 6.73
N GLU A 134 -10.75 11.13 5.80
CA GLU A 134 -10.49 12.14 4.79
C GLU A 134 -11.46 11.96 3.61
N SER A 135 -12.37 12.92 3.48
CA SER A 135 -13.44 12.89 2.47
C SER A 135 -12.91 12.76 1.04
N LEU A 136 -11.73 13.33 0.74
CA LEU A 136 -11.08 13.17 -0.57
C LEU A 136 -10.71 11.71 -0.85
N VAL A 137 -10.20 10.97 0.13
CA VAL A 137 -9.86 9.54 -0.05
C VAL A 137 -11.13 8.76 -0.39
N ALA A 138 -12.23 9.00 0.31
CA ALA A 138 -13.52 8.37 0.03
C ALA A 138 -14.11 8.77 -1.33
N PHE A 139 -13.89 10.01 -1.78
CA PHE A 139 -14.28 10.47 -3.13
C PHE A 139 -13.58 9.65 -4.21
N HIS A 140 -12.25 9.57 -4.12
CA HIS A 140 -11.43 8.82 -5.07
C HIS A 140 -11.81 7.34 -5.04
N ALA A 141 -12.00 6.74 -3.85
CA ALA A 141 -12.45 5.35 -3.73
C ALA A 141 -13.78 5.11 -4.45
N ASN A 142 -14.77 5.99 -4.26
CA ASN A 142 -16.05 5.88 -4.97
C ASN A 142 -15.88 6.02 -6.48
N LYS A 143 -15.09 6.99 -6.96
CA LYS A 143 -14.84 7.18 -8.39
C LYS A 143 -14.13 5.99 -9.02
N THR A 144 -13.12 5.46 -8.36
CA THR A 144 -12.43 4.24 -8.81
C THR A 144 -13.38 3.05 -8.86
N LEU A 145 -14.26 2.87 -7.87
CA LEU A 145 -15.29 1.83 -7.91
C LEU A 145 -16.21 2.00 -9.11
N GLU A 146 -16.69 3.22 -9.38
CA GLU A 146 -17.54 3.52 -10.54
C GLU A 146 -16.83 3.17 -11.86
N GLU A 147 -15.56 3.50 -11.97
CA GLU A 147 -14.77 3.26 -13.18
C GLU A 147 -14.43 1.79 -13.40
N LEU A 148 -14.00 1.08 -12.37
CA LEU A 148 -13.61 -0.34 -12.49
C LEU A 148 -14.83 -1.24 -12.70
N THR A 149 -15.97 -0.90 -12.11
CA THR A 149 -17.16 -1.75 -12.13
C THR A 149 -18.22 -1.33 -13.15
N LYS A 150 -18.07 -0.13 -13.73
CA LYS A 150 -19.08 0.52 -14.59
C LYS A 150 -20.46 0.59 -13.93
N HIS A 151 -20.49 0.77 -12.62
CA HIS A 151 -21.69 0.83 -11.79
C HIS A 151 -21.68 2.07 -10.91
N GLN A 152 -22.84 2.59 -10.53
CA GLN A 152 -22.97 3.77 -9.68
C GLN A 152 -23.99 3.53 -8.57
N GLU A 153 -23.58 3.71 -7.32
CA GLU A 153 -24.49 3.73 -6.18
C GLU A 153 -25.08 5.12 -5.94
N VAL A 154 -24.32 6.18 -6.20
CA VAL A 154 -24.79 7.55 -6.03
C VAL A 154 -25.53 7.99 -7.30
N PRO A 155 -26.80 8.42 -7.22
CA PRO A 155 -27.54 8.90 -8.38
C PRO A 155 -26.89 10.15 -8.99
N ALA A 156 -27.04 10.31 -10.31
CA ALA A 156 -26.69 11.54 -10.99
C ALA A 156 -27.48 12.74 -10.44
N ALA A 157 -26.90 13.94 -10.46
CA ALA A 157 -27.45 15.15 -9.85
C ALA A 157 -28.90 15.49 -10.25
N SER A 158 -29.32 15.13 -11.47
CA SER A 158 -30.68 15.39 -11.97
C SER A 158 -31.69 14.28 -11.66
N LYS A 159 -31.28 13.23 -10.94
CA LYS A 159 -32.10 12.06 -10.63
C LYS A 159 -32.60 12.10 -9.19
N PRO A 160 -33.77 11.48 -8.92
CA PRO A 160 -34.24 11.30 -7.55
C PRO A 160 -33.29 10.38 -6.77
N THR A 161 -33.50 10.32 -5.46
CA THR A 161 -32.87 9.35 -4.55
C THR A 161 -32.90 7.94 -5.15
N GLY A 162 -31.76 7.25 -5.08
CA GLY A 162 -31.58 5.91 -5.61
C GLY A 162 -32.41 4.87 -4.85
N ALA A 163 -32.57 3.68 -5.43
CA ALA A 163 -33.26 2.57 -4.77
C ALA A 163 -32.58 2.13 -3.46
N ASN A 164 -31.30 2.46 -3.29
CA ASN A 164 -30.51 2.28 -2.07
C ASN A 164 -30.72 3.38 -1.01
N GLY A 165 -31.59 4.36 -1.26
CA GLY A 165 -31.88 5.46 -0.34
C GLY A 165 -30.85 6.59 -0.34
N LEU A 166 -29.83 6.53 -1.20
CA LEU A 166 -28.83 7.59 -1.32
C LEU A 166 -29.36 8.75 -2.18
N PRO A 167 -29.30 10.00 -1.69
CA PRO A 167 -29.59 11.16 -2.53
C PRO A 167 -28.43 11.41 -3.51
N PRO A 168 -28.67 12.11 -4.62
CA PRO A 168 -27.58 12.62 -5.44
C PRO A 168 -26.70 13.59 -4.65
N VAL A 169 -25.42 13.71 -5.03
CA VAL A 169 -24.55 14.77 -4.50
C VAL A 169 -25.09 16.12 -4.97
N PRO A 170 -25.23 17.13 -4.07
CA PRO A 170 -25.62 18.48 -4.47
C PRO A 170 -24.70 19.07 -5.54
N VAL A 171 -25.25 19.90 -6.42
CA VAL A 171 -24.47 20.63 -7.42
C VAL A 171 -23.96 21.93 -6.82
N ARG A 172 -22.73 22.33 -7.17
CA ARG A 172 -22.17 23.62 -6.81
C ARG A 172 -23.08 24.77 -7.26
N ASP A 173 -23.28 25.76 -6.40
CA ASP A 173 -23.91 27.02 -6.79
C ASP A 173 -23.06 27.70 -7.87
N ALA A 174 -23.69 28.18 -8.94
CA ALA A 174 -22.99 28.84 -10.04
C ALA A 174 -22.20 30.09 -9.60
N ASN A 175 -22.58 30.71 -8.48
CA ASN A 175 -21.94 31.90 -7.93
C ASN A 175 -20.84 31.58 -6.90
N ASP A 176 -20.70 30.32 -6.48
CA ASP A 176 -19.62 29.90 -5.60
C ASP A 176 -18.34 29.64 -6.42
N LEU A 177 -17.48 30.65 -6.44
CA LEU A 177 -16.21 30.64 -7.17
C LEU A 177 -15.04 30.12 -6.33
N GLU A 178 -15.28 29.63 -5.11
CA GLU A 178 -14.22 29.08 -4.29
C GLU A 178 -13.63 27.83 -4.95
N MET A 179 -12.30 27.77 -5.00
CA MET A 179 -11.58 26.68 -5.67
C MET A 179 -11.84 25.31 -5.04
N ASN A 180 -12.25 25.27 -3.78
CA ASN A 180 -12.58 24.03 -3.05
C ASN A 180 -14.09 23.85 -2.79
N ALA A 181 -14.97 24.58 -3.49
CA ALA A 181 -16.41 24.49 -3.30
C ALA A 181 -16.94 23.06 -3.50
N GLU A 182 -16.49 22.37 -4.54
CA GLU A 182 -16.89 20.97 -4.82
C GLU A 182 -16.40 20.01 -3.73
N GLN A 183 -15.18 20.22 -3.23
CA GLN A 183 -14.64 19.44 -2.12
C GLN A 183 -15.48 19.62 -0.86
N LYS A 184 -15.91 20.84 -0.54
CA LYS A 184 -16.77 21.12 0.63
C LYS A 184 -18.13 20.44 0.49
N ILE A 185 -18.71 20.44 -0.70
CA ILE A 185 -19.98 19.76 -0.99
C ILE A 185 -19.83 18.26 -0.78
N TRP A 186 -18.79 17.65 -1.34
CA TRP A 186 -18.52 16.23 -1.15
C TRP A 186 -18.26 15.91 0.34
N GLN A 187 -17.49 16.74 1.04
CA GLN A 187 -17.22 16.56 2.47
C GLN A 187 -18.51 16.55 3.30
N ALA A 188 -19.44 17.47 3.01
CA ALA A 188 -20.75 17.51 3.66
C ALA A 188 -21.59 16.27 3.34
N TYR A 189 -21.62 15.86 2.07
CA TYR A 189 -22.30 14.66 1.63
C TYR A 189 -21.76 13.40 2.31
N HIS A 190 -20.43 13.22 2.27
CA HIS A 190 -19.73 12.09 2.87
C HIS A 190 -19.98 12.01 4.37
N ARG A 191 -19.91 13.14 5.09
CA ARG A 191 -20.24 13.19 6.52
C ARG A 191 -21.65 12.66 6.82
N ALA A 192 -22.63 12.96 5.96
CA ALA A 192 -24.01 12.53 6.14
C ALA A 192 -24.28 11.09 5.66
N HIS A 193 -23.56 10.62 4.64
CA HIS A 193 -23.94 9.43 3.87
C HIS A 193 -22.85 8.35 3.74
N LYS A 194 -21.67 8.48 4.37
CA LYS A 194 -20.57 7.51 4.22
C LYS A 194 -20.95 6.07 4.55
N GLN A 195 -21.74 5.85 5.60
CA GLN A 195 -22.15 4.51 6.01
C GLN A 195 -23.17 3.90 5.02
N PRO A 196 -24.29 4.57 4.69
CA PRO A 196 -25.18 4.11 3.62
C PRO A 196 -24.47 3.87 2.28
N LEU A 197 -23.53 4.73 1.89
CA LEU A 197 -22.77 4.58 0.65
C LEU A 197 -21.92 3.31 0.65
N ARG A 198 -21.18 3.06 1.73
CA ARG A 198 -20.40 1.83 1.88
C ARG A 198 -21.28 0.59 1.88
N ASP A 199 -22.42 0.64 2.56
CA ASP A 199 -23.32 -0.51 2.68
C ASP A 199 -24.00 -0.83 1.35
N ALA A 200 -24.39 0.20 0.58
CA ALA A 200 -24.93 0.04 -0.76
C ALA A 200 -23.91 -0.63 -1.69
N TRP A 201 -22.68 -0.12 -1.73
CA TRP A 201 -21.59 -0.72 -2.51
C TRP A 201 -21.28 -2.16 -2.09
N ALA A 202 -21.23 -2.44 -0.77
CA ALA A 202 -20.98 -3.78 -0.25
C ALA A 202 -22.09 -4.77 -0.65
N ALA A 203 -23.35 -4.35 -0.56
CA ALA A 203 -24.50 -5.16 -0.97
C ALA A 203 -24.47 -5.45 -2.47
N TRP A 204 -24.22 -4.42 -3.29
CA TRP A 204 -24.12 -4.58 -4.73
C TRP A 204 -22.95 -5.49 -5.13
N TRP A 205 -21.77 -5.29 -4.55
CA TRP A 205 -20.59 -6.09 -4.87
C TRP A 205 -20.79 -7.55 -4.50
N THR A 206 -21.36 -7.83 -3.33
CA THR A 206 -21.70 -9.20 -2.90
C THR A 206 -22.60 -9.91 -3.93
N ALA A 207 -23.57 -9.20 -4.51
CA ALA A 207 -24.50 -9.75 -5.49
C ALA A 207 -23.92 -9.86 -6.91
N ASN A 208 -22.95 -9.02 -7.27
CA ASN A 208 -22.49 -8.85 -8.65
C ASN A 208 -21.05 -9.27 -8.91
N GLN A 209 -20.23 -9.50 -7.88
CA GLN A 209 -18.79 -9.79 -8.03
C GLN A 209 -18.49 -10.92 -9.03
N ALA A 210 -19.27 -11.99 -9.09
CA ALA A 210 -19.03 -13.09 -10.02
C ALA A 210 -19.30 -12.72 -11.51
N LYS A 211 -20.12 -11.70 -11.74
CA LYS A 211 -20.57 -11.25 -13.06
C LYS A 211 -19.81 -10.02 -13.56
N THR A 212 -19.32 -9.20 -12.64
CA THR A 212 -18.57 -7.99 -12.97
C THR A 212 -17.23 -8.35 -13.60
N LYS A 213 -17.05 -7.90 -14.84
CA LYS A 213 -15.76 -7.89 -15.53
C LYS A 213 -15.05 -6.61 -15.18
N ILE A 214 -13.78 -6.73 -14.81
CA ILE A 214 -12.87 -5.62 -14.60
C ILE A 214 -11.79 -5.82 -15.64
N ASP A 215 -11.59 -4.78 -16.45
CA ASP A 215 -10.68 -4.78 -17.60
C ASP A 215 -9.24 -4.47 -17.17
#